data_AF-A0A449AVC4-F1
#
_entry.id   AF-A0A449AVC4-F1
#
_cell.length_a   1.000
_cell.length_b   1.000
_cell.length_c   1.000
_cell.angle_alpha   90.00
_cell.angle_beta   90.00
_cell.angle_gamma   90.00
#
_symmetry.space_group_name_H-M   'P 1'
#
loop_
_entity.id
_entity.type
_entity.pdbx_description
1 polymer ?
#
loop_
_entity_poly.entity_id
_entity_poly.type
_entity_poly.pdbx_seq_one_letter_code
_entity_poly.pdbx_strand_id
1 'polypeptide(L)'
;MTKNKKIWISLGAITAIAGISTIGTLTYLLVNNKNKIDNTKQNENLVNANQLIEKIKTKSTANKDLSDSRIKALNQSLLNWLNSEKKILNNTKNISDLDLKELITKIETHFSTYEEQYNSLINLKDKILAVTDLVNQYSIPEEIEDKDLIVANSLADLNNANEEAKEKYNSQDLSGLKDVLVNLDHVYQEQLKILNNNKQKIQAEKTNLNQIIAEVQQIINSNPDTTNNREANEKLAKLKKILSVAQKNYANNYVSLSTLQSTKNNLNTVKAEFETSIRNNN
;
A
#
# COMPACT_ATOMS: atom_id res chain seq x y z
N MET A 1 -26.15 2.71 28.47
CA MET A 1 -26.36 4.00 27.77
C MET A 1 -26.51 3.73 26.28
N THR A 2 -27.64 4.18 25.70
CA THR A 2 -27.94 4.46 24.27
C THR A 2 -27.21 3.62 23.20
N LYS A 3 -27.79 2.54 22.64
CA LYS A 3 -28.78 2.49 21.53
C LYS A 3 -28.58 3.57 20.43
N ASN A 4 -28.12 3.16 19.25
CA ASN A 4 -28.70 3.45 17.91
C ASN A 4 -27.88 2.67 16.84
N LYS A 5 -28.36 1.53 16.34
CA LYS A 5 -29.34 1.37 15.22
C LYS A 5 -28.80 1.86 13.87
N LYS A 6 -28.53 0.87 13.01
CA LYS A 6 -28.76 0.82 11.54
C LYS A 6 -28.56 2.12 10.75
N ILE A 7 -27.60 2.10 9.84
CA ILE A 7 -27.76 2.73 8.52
C ILE A 7 -27.57 1.64 7.47
N TRP A 8 -28.64 0.88 7.24
CA TRP A 8 -28.96 0.27 5.95
C TRP A 8 -30.24 0.98 5.47
N ILE A 9 -30.35 1.17 4.15
CA ILE A 9 -31.38 1.88 3.37
C ILE A 9 -30.93 3.31 2.96
N SER A 10 -30.32 3.42 1.79
CA SER A 10 -31.08 3.70 0.56
C SER A 10 -30.30 3.21 -0.67
N LEU A 11 -30.84 2.17 -1.32
CA LEU A 11 -30.57 1.87 -2.72
C LEU A 11 -30.89 3.12 -3.56
N GLY A 12 -29.94 3.58 -4.38
CA GLY A 12 -30.17 4.57 -5.43
C GLY A 12 -29.77 6.01 -5.09
N ALA A 13 -28.47 6.34 -5.18
CA ALA A 13 -28.01 7.73 -5.36
C ALA A 13 -26.48 7.82 -5.62
N ILE A 14 -25.92 7.06 -6.55
CA ILE A 14 -24.61 7.43 -7.14
C ILE A 14 -24.76 7.49 -8.66
N THR A 15 -25.59 8.46 -9.01
CA THR A 15 -25.71 9.07 -10.33
C THR A 15 -25.55 10.60 -10.20
N ALA A 16 -25.28 11.13 -9.00
CA ALA A 16 -26.02 12.31 -8.57
C ALA A 16 -25.49 13.71 -8.96
N ILE A 17 -24.23 13.93 -9.37
CA ILE A 17 -23.80 15.32 -9.66
C ILE A 17 -23.06 15.49 -10.98
N ALA A 18 -22.03 14.67 -11.27
CA ALA A 18 -21.42 14.65 -12.59
C ALA A 18 -22.28 13.82 -13.56
N GLY A 19 -22.41 12.51 -13.35
CA GLY A 19 -23.14 11.60 -14.25
C GLY A 19 -24.51 12.08 -14.79
N ILE A 20 -25.48 12.45 -13.94
CA ILE A 20 -26.82 12.89 -14.42
C ILE A 20 -26.77 14.21 -15.18
N SER A 21 -25.96 15.19 -14.75
CA SER A 21 -25.88 16.48 -15.42
C SER A 21 -25.08 16.38 -16.73
N THR A 22 -24.08 15.49 -16.77
CA THR A 22 -23.33 15.14 -17.97
C THR A 22 -24.20 14.41 -18.99
N ILE A 23 -24.94 13.39 -18.57
CA ILE A 23 -25.86 12.62 -19.41
C ILE A 23 -26.98 13.55 -19.90
N GLY A 24 -27.57 14.36 -19.02
CA GLY A 24 -28.60 15.33 -19.40
C GLY A 24 -28.09 16.39 -20.39
N THR A 25 -26.84 16.84 -20.24
CA THR A 25 -26.21 17.79 -21.17
C THR A 25 -25.87 17.13 -22.51
N LEU A 26 -25.30 15.91 -22.53
CA LEU A 26 -25.05 15.14 -23.76
C LEU A 26 -26.35 14.83 -24.52
N THR A 27 -27.35 14.31 -23.81
CA THR A 27 -28.66 13.98 -24.37
C THR A 27 -29.35 15.24 -24.90
N TYR A 28 -29.25 16.37 -24.20
CA TYR A 28 -29.77 17.65 -24.68
C TYR A 28 -29.01 18.18 -25.90
N LEU A 29 -27.67 18.12 -25.91
CA LEU A 29 -26.82 18.47 -27.06
C LEU A 29 -27.19 17.63 -28.30
N LEU A 30 -27.48 16.34 -28.11
CA LEU A 30 -27.89 15.42 -29.18
C LEU A 30 -29.34 15.65 -29.64
N VAL A 31 -30.26 15.91 -28.71
CA VAL A 31 -31.69 16.12 -29.00
C VAL A 31 -31.97 17.49 -29.63
N ASN A 32 -31.30 18.56 -29.22
CA ASN A 32 -31.47 19.89 -29.85
C ASN A 32 -30.90 19.97 -31.27
N ASN A 33 -30.02 19.04 -31.65
CA ASN A 33 -29.53 18.88 -33.01
C ASN A 33 -30.45 18.03 -33.91
N LYS A 34 -31.65 17.64 -33.43
CA LYS A 34 -32.61 16.80 -34.15
C LYS A 34 -32.98 17.30 -35.55
N ASN A 35 -33.07 18.61 -35.73
CA ASN A 35 -33.67 19.20 -36.92
C ASN A 35 -32.68 19.43 -38.08
N LYS A 36 -31.40 19.01 -37.97
CA LYS A 36 -30.34 19.36 -38.95
C LYS A 36 -29.43 18.19 -39.38
N ILE A 37 -29.71 16.94 -38.99
CA ILE A 37 -28.88 15.76 -39.31
C ILE A 37 -29.75 14.72 -40.03
N ASP A 38 -29.21 14.08 -41.07
CA ASP A 38 -29.81 12.90 -41.71
C ASP A 38 -30.13 11.81 -40.65
N ASN A 39 -31.39 11.39 -40.60
CA ASN A 39 -31.97 10.53 -39.55
C ASN A 39 -31.17 9.24 -39.29
N THR A 40 -30.46 8.74 -40.31
CA THR A 40 -29.72 7.46 -40.23
C THR A 40 -28.42 7.58 -39.42
N LYS A 41 -27.59 8.59 -39.71
CA LYS A 41 -26.36 8.89 -38.92
C LYS A 41 -26.68 9.37 -37.51
N GLN A 42 -27.86 9.97 -37.35
CA GLN A 42 -28.34 10.44 -36.06
C GLN A 42 -28.62 9.29 -35.10
N ASN A 43 -29.26 8.21 -35.56
CA ASN A 43 -29.50 7.01 -34.76
C ASN A 43 -28.20 6.30 -34.36
N GLU A 44 -27.22 6.20 -35.27
CA GLU A 44 -25.91 5.62 -34.94
C GLU A 44 -25.17 6.42 -33.87
N ASN A 45 -25.13 7.75 -34.01
CA ASN A 45 -24.50 8.63 -33.02
C ASN A 45 -25.24 8.61 -31.66
N LEU A 46 -26.57 8.51 -31.67
CA LEU A 46 -27.36 8.39 -30.44
C LEU A 46 -27.11 7.05 -29.75
N VAL A 47 -26.99 5.96 -30.51
CA VAL A 47 -26.65 4.63 -29.99
C VAL A 47 -25.25 4.62 -29.41
N ASN A 48 -24.25 5.18 -30.11
CA ASN A 48 -22.88 5.28 -29.61
C ASN A 48 -22.80 6.13 -28.33
N ALA A 49 -23.50 7.26 -28.29
CA ALA A 49 -23.61 8.09 -27.10
C ALA A 49 -24.30 7.35 -25.95
N ASN A 50 -25.39 6.62 -26.20
CA ASN A 50 -26.08 5.81 -25.19
C ASN A 50 -25.20 4.66 -24.68
N GLN A 51 -24.41 4.02 -25.55
CA GLN A 51 -23.42 3.01 -25.14
C GLN A 51 -22.29 3.63 -24.30
N LEU A 52 -21.85 4.84 -24.64
CA LEU A 52 -20.87 5.60 -23.85
C LEU A 52 -21.45 5.93 -22.46
N ILE A 53 -22.70 6.40 -22.42
CA ILE A 53 -23.46 6.71 -21.20
C ILE A 53 -23.59 5.45 -20.32
N GLU A 54 -23.95 4.30 -20.90
CA GLU A 54 -24.04 3.05 -20.15
C GLU A 54 -22.66 2.59 -19.66
N LYS A 55 -21.60 2.66 -20.47
CA LYS A 55 -20.23 2.38 -20.02
C LYS A 55 -19.81 3.26 -18.83
N ILE A 56 -20.15 4.55 -18.87
CA ILE A 56 -19.89 5.50 -17.78
C ILE A 56 -20.66 5.11 -16.52
N LYS A 57 -21.95 4.77 -16.63
CA LYS A 57 -22.77 4.31 -15.49
C LYS A 57 -22.21 3.05 -14.85
N THR A 58 -21.89 2.02 -15.64
CA THR A 58 -21.46 0.70 -15.13
C THR A 58 -20.08 0.76 -14.47
N LYS A 59 -19.17 1.62 -14.96
CA LYS A 59 -17.86 1.83 -14.33
C LYS A 59 -17.94 2.74 -13.09
N SER A 60 -18.85 3.71 -13.06
CA SER A 60 -19.10 4.58 -11.89
C SER A 60 -19.68 3.82 -10.69
N THR A 61 -20.31 2.66 -10.89
CA THR A 61 -20.85 1.82 -9.80
C THR A 61 -19.79 0.97 -9.09
N ALA A 62 -18.54 0.97 -9.54
CA ALA A 62 -17.49 0.10 -9.00
C ALA A 62 -16.72 0.67 -7.79
N ASN A 63 -16.88 1.94 -7.42
CA ASN A 63 -16.12 2.51 -6.29
C ASN A 63 -16.98 3.36 -5.35
N LYS A 64 -17.00 2.96 -4.07
CA LYS A 64 -18.02 3.32 -3.07
C LYS A 64 -17.70 4.55 -2.21
N ASP A 65 -16.65 5.31 -2.49
CA ASP A 65 -16.24 6.40 -1.58
C ASP A 65 -16.11 7.77 -2.28
N LEU A 66 -17.25 8.46 -2.41
CA LEU A 66 -17.34 9.85 -2.92
C LEU A 66 -17.07 10.91 -1.83
N SER A 67 -16.68 10.50 -0.62
CA SER A 67 -16.48 11.42 0.51
C SER A 67 -15.25 12.33 0.33
N ASP A 68 -14.30 11.93 -0.51
CA ASP A 68 -13.01 12.58 -0.71
C ASP A 68 -13.09 13.95 -1.40
N SER A 69 -12.48 14.97 -0.79
CA SER A 69 -12.46 16.35 -1.31
C SER A 69 -11.80 16.46 -2.69
N ARG A 70 -10.82 15.59 -3.01
CA ARG A 70 -10.14 15.57 -4.32
C ARG A 70 -11.01 14.92 -5.38
N ILE A 71 -11.69 13.83 -5.05
CA ILE A 71 -12.69 13.20 -5.92
C ILE A 71 -13.83 14.20 -6.20
N LYS A 72 -14.28 14.97 -5.19
CA LYS A 72 -15.26 16.05 -5.37
C LYS A 72 -14.76 17.17 -6.29
N ALA A 73 -13.51 17.61 -6.13
CA ALA A 73 -12.90 18.63 -6.98
C ALA A 73 -12.78 18.17 -8.44
N LEU A 74 -12.36 16.92 -8.67
CA LEU A 74 -12.28 16.32 -10.00
C LEU A 74 -13.67 16.27 -10.67
N ASN A 75 -14.67 15.79 -9.94
CA ASN A 75 -16.06 15.76 -10.39
C ASN A 75 -16.59 17.17 -10.74
N GLN A 76 -16.25 18.18 -9.93
CA GLN A 76 -16.65 19.56 -10.19
C GLN A 76 -15.95 20.14 -11.43
N SER A 77 -14.69 19.80 -11.68
CA SER A 77 -13.95 20.20 -12.88
C SER A 77 -14.60 19.64 -14.15
N LEU A 78 -14.92 18.33 -14.15
CA LEU A 78 -15.64 17.69 -15.25
C LEU A 78 -16.99 18.37 -15.50
N LEU A 79 -17.75 18.65 -14.43
CA LEU A 79 -19.04 19.33 -14.53
C LEU A 79 -18.93 20.73 -15.17
N ASN A 80 -17.91 21.51 -14.77
CA ASN A 80 -17.69 22.84 -15.32
C ASN A 80 -17.28 22.79 -16.80
N TRP A 81 -16.45 21.83 -17.20
CA TRP A 81 -16.07 21.61 -18.59
C TRP A 81 -17.32 21.33 -19.46
N LEU A 82 -18.16 20.39 -19.04
CA LEU A 82 -19.41 20.03 -19.74
C LEU A 82 -20.37 21.21 -19.89
N ASN A 83 -20.53 22.01 -18.83
CA ASN A 83 -21.36 23.21 -18.87
C ASN A 83 -20.81 24.27 -19.85
N SER A 84 -19.50 24.30 -20.06
CA SER A 84 -18.85 25.21 -21.00
C SER A 84 -19.10 24.75 -22.44
N GLU A 85 -18.95 23.45 -22.73
CA GLU A 85 -19.31 22.86 -24.03
C GLU A 85 -20.79 23.07 -24.36
N LYS A 86 -21.67 22.97 -23.35
CA LYS A 86 -23.09 23.29 -23.49
C LYS A 86 -23.33 24.74 -23.93
N LYS A 87 -22.63 25.70 -23.32
CA LYS A 87 -22.75 27.12 -23.67
C LYS A 87 -22.24 27.39 -25.09
N ILE A 88 -21.14 26.75 -25.49
CA ILE A 88 -20.62 26.84 -26.85
C ILE A 88 -21.70 26.37 -27.83
N LEU A 89 -22.29 25.19 -27.63
CA LEU A 89 -23.35 24.70 -28.52
C LEU A 89 -24.55 25.66 -28.60
N ASN A 90 -25.02 26.17 -27.46
CA ASN A 90 -26.17 27.09 -27.43
C ASN A 90 -25.91 28.40 -28.17
N ASN A 91 -24.66 28.86 -28.25
CA ASN A 91 -24.28 30.11 -28.88
C ASN A 91 -23.95 29.95 -30.38
N THR A 92 -23.78 28.72 -30.86
CA THR A 92 -23.52 28.44 -32.28
C THR A 92 -24.81 28.49 -33.09
N LYS A 93 -25.01 29.59 -33.85
CA LYS A 93 -26.21 29.81 -34.69
C LYS A 93 -26.34 28.82 -35.86
N ASN A 94 -25.22 28.27 -36.36
CA ASN A 94 -25.17 27.28 -37.44
C ASN A 94 -24.38 26.04 -37.01
N ILE A 95 -25.09 24.98 -36.63
CA ILE A 95 -24.51 23.66 -36.30
C ILE A 95 -23.77 23.01 -37.49
N SER A 96 -23.98 23.48 -38.73
CA SER A 96 -23.20 23.04 -39.89
C SER A 96 -21.71 23.37 -39.80
N ASP A 97 -21.33 24.37 -39.01
CA ASP A 97 -19.95 24.85 -38.89
C ASP A 97 -19.21 24.20 -37.70
N LEU A 98 -19.94 23.53 -36.80
CA LEU A 98 -19.34 22.73 -35.73
C LEU A 98 -19.42 21.27 -36.18
N ASP A 99 -18.29 20.70 -36.58
CA ASP A 99 -18.23 19.29 -36.96
C ASP A 99 -18.66 18.45 -35.75
N LEU A 100 -19.89 17.93 -35.78
CA LEU A 100 -20.49 17.19 -34.65
C LEU A 100 -19.62 16.00 -34.24
N LYS A 101 -18.91 15.44 -35.24
CA LYS A 101 -17.88 14.42 -35.07
C LYS A 101 -16.71 14.92 -34.23
N GLU A 102 -16.23 16.14 -34.45
CA GLU A 102 -15.17 16.76 -33.64
C GLU A 102 -15.62 16.96 -32.19
N LEU A 103 -16.87 17.38 -31.97
CA LEU A 103 -17.44 17.52 -30.63
C LEU A 103 -17.53 16.17 -29.90
N ILE A 104 -18.02 15.12 -30.58
CA ILE A 104 -18.07 13.76 -30.03
C ILE A 104 -16.66 13.28 -29.67
N THR A 105 -15.69 13.44 -30.58
CA THR A 105 -14.29 13.06 -30.32
C THR A 105 -13.70 13.82 -29.12
N LYS A 106 -13.96 15.13 -29.00
CA LYS A 106 -13.50 15.93 -27.84
C LYS A 106 -14.09 15.41 -26.52
N ILE A 107 -15.38 15.09 -26.52
CA ILE A 107 -16.08 14.46 -25.40
C ILE A 107 -15.45 13.12 -25.04
N GLU A 108 -15.31 12.20 -25.99
CA GLU A 108 -14.74 10.87 -25.77
C GLU A 108 -13.30 10.95 -25.25
N THR A 109 -12.49 11.85 -25.80
CA THR A 109 -11.11 12.09 -25.37
C THR A 109 -11.08 12.60 -23.93
N HIS A 110 -11.85 13.65 -23.61
CA HIS A 110 -11.87 14.22 -22.27
C HIS A 110 -12.38 13.22 -21.23
N PHE A 111 -13.41 12.44 -21.56
CA PHE A 111 -13.90 11.37 -20.70
C PHE A 111 -12.86 10.28 -20.46
N SER A 112 -12.13 9.86 -21.49
CA SER A 112 -11.08 8.85 -21.35
C SER A 112 -9.97 9.35 -20.43
N THR A 113 -9.55 10.61 -20.58
CA THR A 113 -8.58 11.25 -19.68
C THR A 113 -9.11 11.36 -18.25
N TYR A 114 -10.37 11.76 -18.07
CA TYR A 114 -11.02 11.82 -16.76
C TYR A 114 -11.05 10.44 -16.08
N GLU A 115 -11.42 9.39 -16.82
CA GLU A 115 -11.47 8.02 -16.29
C GLU A 115 -10.09 7.56 -15.83
N GLU A 116 -9.04 7.80 -16.63
CA GLU A 116 -7.66 7.48 -16.26
C GLU A 116 -7.21 8.23 -15.01
N GLN A 117 -7.49 9.53 -14.91
CA GLN A 117 -7.16 10.35 -13.75
C GLN A 117 -7.90 9.89 -12.49
N TYR A 118 -9.20 9.60 -12.60
CA TYR A 118 -10.02 9.10 -11.51
C TYR A 118 -9.51 7.75 -10.99
N ASN A 119 -9.26 6.79 -11.89
CA ASN A 119 -8.74 5.48 -11.51
C ASN A 119 -7.34 5.59 -10.88
N SER A 120 -6.49 6.48 -11.41
CA SER A 120 -5.15 6.72 -10.87
C SER A 120 -5.21 7.28 -9.44
N LEU A 121 -6.11 8.24 -9.16
CA LEU A 121 -6.32 8.77 -7.81
C LEU A 121 -6.73 7.69 -6.81
N ILE A 122 -7.69 6.84 -7.19
CA ILE A 122 -8.17 5.78 -6.30
C ILE A 122 -7.07 4.76 -6.02
N ASN A 123 -6.43 4.26 -7.07
CA ASN A 123 -5.38 3.27 -6.93
C ASN A 123 -4.20 3.82 -6.12
N LEU A 124 -3.84 5.10 -6.31
CA LEU A 124 -2.79 5.75 -5.53
C LEU A 124 -3.16 5.86 -4.05
N LYS A 125 -4.40 6.23 -3.73
CA LYS A 125 -4.91 6.27 -2.35
C LYS A 125 -4.82 4.91 -1.68
N ASP A 126 -5.34 3.88 -2.33
CA ASP A 126 -5.34 2.51 -1.80
C ASP A 126 -3.91 2.02 -1.58
N LYS A 127 -3.00 2.39 -2.48
CA LYS A 127 -1.58 2.04 -2.36
C LYS A 127 -0.88 2.77 -1.23
N ILE A 128 -1.13 4.07 -1.05
CA ILE A 128 -0.63 4.87 0.09
C ILE A 128 -1.06 4.24 1.41
N LEU A 129 -2.31 3.79 1.51
CA LEU A 129 -2.83 3.10 2.69
C LEU A 129 -2.09 1.77 2.92
N ALA A 130 -1.96 0.94 1.89
CA ALA A 130 -1.24 -0.33 1.99
C ALA A 130 0.23 -0.17 2.43
N VAL A 131 0.92 0.87 1.93
CA VAL A 131 2.29 1.19 2.35
C VAL A 131 2.33 1.67 3.80
N THR A 132 1.39 2.52 4.21
CA THR A 132 1.28 3.00 5.59
C THR A 132 1.04 1.84 6.56
N ASP A 133 0.16 0.91 6.21
CA ASP A 133 -0.10 -0.29 7.00
C ASP A 133 1.14 -1.18 7.12
N LEU A 134 1.89 -1.36 6.01
CA LEU A 134 3.13 -2.14 6.02
C LEU A 134 4.20 -1.50 6.92
N VAL A 135 4.36 -0.17 6.84
CA VAL A 135 5.29 0.57 7.70
C VAL A 135 4.93 0.37 9.18
N ASN A 136 3.65 0.49 9.53
CA ASN A 136 3.17 0.29 10.89
C ASN A 136 3.40 -1.15 11.38
N GLN A 137 3.20 -2.15 10.53
CA GLN A 137 3.41 -3.56 10.88
C GLN A 137 4.87 -3.90 11.23
N TYR A 138 5.82 -3.23 10.60
CA TYR A 138 7.26 -3.50 10.77
C TYR A 138 7.98 -2.45 11.63
N SER A 139 7.26 -1.46 12.16
CA SER A 139 7.83 -0.36 12.93
C SER A 139 8.63 -0.86 14.15
N ILE A 140 9.83 -0.30 14.31
CA ILE A 140 10.72 -0.56 15.43
C ILE A 140 10.66 0.65 16.38
N PRO A 141 10.42 0.44 17.70
CA PRO A 141 10.43 1.54 18.67
C PRO A 141 11.74 2.33 18.65
N GLU A 142 11.67 3.63 18.93
CA GLU A 142 12.81 4.52 18.83
C GLU A 142 13.92 4.18 19.83
N GLU A 143 13.52 3.72 21.02
CA GLU A 143 14.38 3.35 22.14
C GLU A 143 15.25 2.10 21.91
N ILE A 144 15.03 1.38 20.80
CA ILE A 144 15.89 0.25 20.44
C ILE A 144 17.17 0.81 19.80
N GLU A 145 18.30 0.72 20.49
CA GLU A 145 19.60 1.16 19.97
C GLU A 145 20.08 0.29 18.79
N ASP A 146 20.06 -1.04 18.97
CA ASP A 146 20.52 -2.01 17.96
C ASP A 146 19.38 -2.42 17.02
N LYS A 147 18.84 -1.47 16.25
CA LYS A 147 17.77 -1.73 15.29
C LYS A 147 18.26 -2.66 14.18
N ASP A 148 17.37 -3.54 13.70
CA ASP A 148 17.63 -4.27 12.47
C ASP A 148 17.70 -3.30 11.28
N LEU A 149 18.92 -3.06 10.78
CA LEU A 149 19.19 -2.15 9.68
C LEU A 149 18.47 -2.54 8.39
N ILE A 150 18.21 -3.83 8.16
CA ILE A 150 17.43 -4.26 6.98
C ILE A 150 16.01 -3.72 7.10
N VAL A 151 15.39 -3.87 8.27
CA VAL A 151 14.04 -3.34 8.51
C VAL A 151 14.05 -1.82 8.47
N ALA A 152 14.99 -1.16 9.17
CA ALA A 152 15.06 0.29 9.23
C ALA A 152 15.21 0.93 7.83
N ASN A 153 16.10 0.39 6.99
CA ASN A 153 16.30 0.89 5.63
C ASN A 153 15.07 0.65 4.75
N SER A 154 14.47 -0.55 4.81
CA SER A 154 13.25 -0.84 4.07
C SER A 154 12.09 0.08 4.45
N LEU A 155 11.95 0.41 5.74
CA LEU A 155 10.95 1.36 6.21
C LEU A 155 11.23 2.79 5.75
N ALA A 156 12.49 3.22 5.71
CA ALA A 156 12.87 4.53 5.20
C ALA A 156 12.53 4.67 3.71
N ASP A 157 12.85 3.66 2.89
CA ASP A 157 12.52 3.65 1.46
C ASP A 157 11.01 3.70 1.23
N LEU A 158 10.25 2.89 1.98
CA LEU A 158 8.78 2.91 1.95
C LEU A 158 8.22 4.29 2.33
N ASN A 159 8.71 4.89 3.41
CA ASN A 159 8.25 6.20 3.86
C ASN A 159 8.56 7.29 2.84
N ASN A 160 9.77 7.31 2.28
CA ASN A 160 10.15 8.30 1.27
C ASN A 160 9.24 8.24 0.04
N ALA A 161 9.03 7.05 -0.52
CA ALA A 161 8.14 6.86 -1.66
C ALA A 161 6.67 7.19 -1.32
N ASN A 162 6.24 6.87 -0.10
CA ASN A 162 4.88 7.15 0.36
C ASN A 162 4.62 8.65 0.57
N GLU A 163 5.61 9.40 1.07
CA GLU A 163 5.49 10.85 1.21
C GLU A 163 5.44 11.55 -0.15
N GLU A 164 6.26 11.12 -1.12
CA GLU A 164 6.16 11.60 -2.51
C GLU A 164 4.76 11.32 -3.10
N ALA A 165 4.24 10.11 -2.89
CA ALA A 165 2.92 9.73 -3.33
C ALA A 165 1.80 10.56 -2.66
N LYS A 166 1.91 10.82 -1.35
CA LYS A 166 0.98 11.69 -0.61
C LYS A 166 1.04 13.12 -1.12
N GLU A 167 2.23 13.65 -1.38
CA GLU A 167 2.38 14.98 -1.94
C GLU A 167 1.67 15.08 -3.29
N LYS A 168 1.91 14.11 -4.19
CA LYS A 168 1.25 14.08 -5.49
C LYS A 168 -0.26 13.93 -5.38
N TYR A 169 -0.72 13.01 -4.54
CA TYR A 169 -2.14 12.78 -4.26
C TYR A 169 -2.84 14.06 -3.74
N ASN A 170 -2.15 14.84 -2.91
CA ASN A 170 -2.66 16.07 -2.35
C ASN A 170 -2.53 17.28 -3.29
N SER A 171 -1.77 17.17 -4.38
CA SER A 171 -1.59 18.24 -5.36
C SER A 171 -2.86 18.50 -6.19
N GLN A 172 -2.94 19.68 -6.82
CA GLN A 172 -4.00 20.00 -7.80
C GLN A 172 -3.67 19.47 -9.21
N ASP A 173 -2.43 19.02 -9.42
CA ASP A 173 -1.95 18.54 -10.71
C ASP A 173 -2.11 17.02 -10.81
N LEU A 174 -3.04 16.61 -11.67
CA LEU A 174 -3.40 15.21 -11.89
C LEU A 174 -2.51 14.53 -12.93
N SER A 175 -1.61 15.27 -13.58
CA SER A 175 -0.63 14.68 -14.50
C SER A 175 0.35 13.79 -13.72
N GLY A 176 0.84 12.71 -14.31
CA GLY A 176 1.85 11.85 -13.67
C GLY A 176 1.40 11.05 -12.44
N LEU A 177 0.10 11.05 -12.08
CA LEU A 177 -0.42 10.20 -11.00
C LEU A 177 -0.10 8.70 -11.22
N LYS A 178 -0.15 8.28 -12.48
CA LYS A 178 0.14 6.91 -12.90
C LYS A 178 1.60 6.54 -12.68
N ASP A 179 2.52 7.44 -13.00
CA ASP A 179 3.96 7.20 -12.85
C ASP A 179 4.34 7.10 -11.36
N VAL A 180 3.78 7.99 -10.54
CA VAL A 180 3.94 7.94 -9.08
C VAL A 180 3.34 6.65 -8.49
N LEU A 181 2.18 6.21 -8.97
CA LEU A 181 1.60 4.92 -8.57
C LEU A 181 2.50 3.74 -8.95
N VAL A 182 3.05 3.72 -10.16
CA VAL A 182 3.96 2.66 -10.63
C VAL A 182 5.22 2.63 -9.76
N ASN A 183 5.81 3.79 -9.45
CA ASN A 183 6.97 3.88 -8.58
C ASN A 183 6.65 3.37 -7.16
N LEU A 184 5.54 3.83 -6.57
CA LEU A 184 5.11 3.40 -5.24
C LEU A 184 4.82 1.89 -5.19
N ASP A 185 4.19 1.32 -6.23
CA ASP A 185 3.96 -0.11 -6.31
C ASP A 185 5.27 -0.89 -6.40
N HIS A 186 6.20 -0.45 -7.25
CA HIS A 186 7.53 -1.05 -7.36
C HIS A 186 8.26 -1.09 -6.01
N VAL A 187 8.41 0.06 -5.35
CA VAL A 187 9.06 0.15 -4.03
C VAL A 187 8.35 -0.73 -3.01
N TYR A 188 7.01 -0.70 -2.97
CA TYR A 188 6.25 -1.57 -2.07
C TYR A 188 6.55 -3.06 -2.27
N GLN A 189 6.53 -3.55 -3.52
CA GLN A 189 6.73 -4.98 -3.78
C GLN A 189 8.16 -5.42 -3.44
N GLU A 190 9.16 -4.60 -3.76
CA GLU A 190 10.54 -4.90 -3.44
C GLU A 190 10.77 -4.95 -1.93
N GLN A 191 10.32 -3.92 -1.21
CA GLN A 191 10.53 -3.84 0.24
C GLN A 191 9.71 -4.88 1.00
N LEU A 192 8.47 -5.18 0.57
CA LEU A 192 7.68 -6.27 1.14
C LEU A 192 8.41 -7.62 1.03
N LYS A 193 9.04 -7.90 -0.11
CA LYS A 193 9.84 -9.11 -0.30
C LYS A 193 11.06 -9.15 0.63
N ILE A 194 11.78 -8.03 0.76
CA ILE A 194 12.95 -7.93 1.65
C ILE A 194 12.54 -8.17 3.10
N LEU A 195 11.50 -7.49 3.56
CA LEU A 195 10.98 -7.59 4.93
C LEU A 195 10.50 -9.02 5.26
N ASN A 196 9.73 -9.64 4.36
CA ASN A 196 9.25 -11.02 4.56
C ASN A 196 10.40 -12.03 4.60
N ASN A 197 11.38 -11.90 3.69
CA ASN A 197 12.56 -12.75 3.69
C ASN A 197 13.39 -12.59 4.97
N ASN A 198 13.57 -11.35 5.45
CA ASN A 198 14.30 -11.09 6.69
C ASN A 198 13.57 -11.70 7.90
N LYS A 199 12.25 -11.51 7.99
CA LYS A 199 11.40 -12.10 9.04
C LYS A 199 11.51 -13.62 9.08
N GLN A 200 11.47 -14.28 7.93
CA GLN A 200 11.63 -15.74 7.84
C GLN A 200 13.02 -16.20 8.30
N LYS A 201 14.09 -15.50 7.88
CA LYS A 201 15.46 -15.81 8.31
C LYS A 201 15.65 -15.64 9.82
N ILE A 202 15.13 -14.54 10.38
CA ILE A 202 15.16 -14.30 11.84
C ILE A 202 14.42 -15.42 12.57
N GLN A 203 13.24 -15.82 12.10
CA GLN A 203 12.47 -16.88 12.74
C GLN A 203 13.21 -18.23 12.70
N ALA A 204 13.79 -18.59 11.55
CA ALA A 204 14.59 -19.80 11.43
C ALA A 204 15.81 -19.78 12.38
N GLU A 205 16.49 -18.63 12.45
CA GLU A 205 17.65 -18.47 13.32
C GLU A 205 17.27 -18.49 14.82
N LYS A 206 16.10 -17.94 15.19
CA LYS A 206 15.55 -18.07 16.55
C LYS A 206 15.27 -19.53 16.91
N THR A 207 14.73 -20.33 16.00
CA THR A 207 14.51 -21.76 16.22
C THR A 207 15.83 -22.49 16.49
N ASN A 208 16.86 -22.22 15.66
CA ASN A 208 18.20 -22.78 15.85
C ASN A 208 18.81 -22.36 17.18
N LEU A 209 18.70 -21.08 17.54
CA LEU A 209 19.23 -20.55 18.80
C LEU A 209 18.52 -21.19 20.01
N ASN A 210 17.20 -21.38 19.95
CA ASN A 210 16.44 -22.01 21.03
C ASN A 210 16.87 -23.45 21.29
N GLN A 211 17.18 -24.22 20.24
CA GLN A 211 17.72 -25.57 20.38
C GLN A 211 19.06 -25.54 21.13
N ILE A 212 19.97 -24.65 20.74
CA ILE A 212 21.30 -24.53 21.38
C ILE A 212 21.16 -24.04 22.83
N ILE A 213 20.25 -23.10 23.11
CA ILE A 213 19.92 -22.67 24.48
C ILE A 213 19.50 -23.88 25.33
N ALA A 214 18.61 -24.73 24.83
CA ALA A 214 18.15 -25.92 25.55
C ALA A 214 19.29 -26.92 25.81
N GLU A 215 20.12 -27.20 24.81
CA GLU A 215 21.30 -28.07 24.96
C GLU A 215 22.29 -27.53 26.00
N VAL A 216 22.59 -26.22 25.97
CA VAL A 216 23.47 -25.58 26.95
C VAL A 216 22.86 -25.62 28.35
N GLN A 217 21.56 -25.40 28.48
CA GLN A 217 20.86 -25.50 29.76
C GLN A 217 21.01 -26.90 30.36
N GLN A 218 20.86 -27.95 29.55
CA GLN A 218 21.05 -29.34 29.96
C GLN A 218 22.50 -29.60 30.41
N ILE A 219 23.50 -29.11 29.67
CA ILE A 219 24.91 -29.26 30.03
C ILE A 219 25.22 -28.61 31.38
N ILE A 220 24.72 -27.40 31.62
CA ILE A 220 24.89 -26.70 32.90
C ILE A 220 24.23 -27.48 34.04
N ASN A 221 22.99 -27.96 33.84
CA ASN A 221 22.26 -28.70 34.86
C ASN A 221 22.92 -30.04 35.21
N SER A 222 23.55 -30.71 34.24
CA SER A 222 24.29 -31.95 34.45
C SER A 222 25.66 -31.76 35.09
N ASN A 223 26.17 -30.52 35.17
CA ASN A 223 27.48 -30.20 35.74
C ASN A 223 27.36 -29.05 36.77
N PRO A 224 26.64 -29.25 37.88
CA PRO A 224 26.30 -28.18 38.82
C PRO A 224 27.51 -27.67 39.62
N ASP A 225 28.54 -28.50 39.79
CA ASP A 225 29.71 -28.22 40.62
C ASP A 225 31.00 -28.75 39.96
N THR A 226 31.84 -27.86 39.44
CA THR A 226 33.20 -28.17 38.97
C THR A 226 34.24 -27.84 40.05
N THR A 227 33.90 -28.12 41.30
CA THR A 227 34.45 -27.50 42.53
C THR A 227 35.97 -27.64 42.69
N ASN A 228 36.59 -28.64 42.05
CA ASN A 228 38.04 -28.87 42.10
C ASN A 228 38.79 -28.40 40.84
N ASN A 229 38.11 -27.88 39.81
CA ASN A 229 38.76 -27.35 38.62
C ASN A 229 38.42 -25.87 38.39
N ARG A 230 39.42 -25.01 38.64
CA ARG A 230 39.33 -23.55 38.46
C ARG A 230 38.99 -23.15 37.03
N GLU A 231 39.63 -23.76 36.03
CA GLU A 231 39.40 -23.47 34.61
C GLU A 231 37.96 -23.79 34.18
N ALA A 232 37.42 -24.93 34.63
CA ALA A 232 36.05 -25.36 34.36
C ALA A 232 35.02 -24.43 35.03
N ASN A 233 35.29 -23.97 36.26
CA ASN A 233 34.44 -22.97 36.94
C ASN A 233 34.40 -21.63 36.19
N GLU A 234 35.55 -21.15 35.71
CA GLU A 234 35.64 -19.92 34.92
C GLU A 234 34.87 -20.04 33.59
N LYS A 235 35.03 -21.18 32.90
CA LYS A 235 34.30 -21.48 31.65
C LYS A 235 32.80 -21.66 31.87
N LEU A 236 32.37 -22.28 32.97
CA LEU A 236 30.95 -22.41 33.35
C LEU A 236 30.32 -21.04 33.60
N ALA A 237 31.02 -20.14 34.30
CA ALA A 237 30.54 -18.78 34.54
C ALA A 237 30.39 -17.99 33.23
N LYS A 238 31.37 -18.10 32.31
CA LYS A 238 31.28 -17.53 30.96
C LYS A 238 30.10 -18.10 30.17
N LEU A 239 29.88 -19.42 30.23
CA LEU A 239 28.76 -20.09 29.56
C LEU A 239 27.41 -19.59 30.08
N LYS A 240 27.23 -19.48 31.40
CA LYS A 240 26.02 -18.92 32.03
C LYS A 240 25.77 -17.48 31.59
N LYS A 241 26.82 -16.64 31.52
CA LYS A 241 26.72 -15.25 31.05
C LYS A 241 26.23 -15.18 29.60
N ILE A 242 26.85 -15.95 28.70
CA ILE A 242 26.48 -15.94 27.26
C ILE A 242 25.10 -16.57 27.04
N LEU A 243 24.72 -17.59 27.81
CA LEU A 243 23.37 -18.16 27.79
C LEU A 243 22.31 -17.11 28.13
N SER A 244 22.54 -16.28 29.16
CA SER A 244 21.62 -15.20 29.52
C SER A 244 21.45 -14.18 28.40
N VAL A 245 22.54 -13.79 27.72
CA VAL A 245 22.49 -12.93 26.52
C VAL A 245 21.70 -13.60 25.40
N ALA A 246 21.90 -14.90 25.18
CA ALA A 246 21.18 -15.66 24.16
C ALA A 246 19.67 -15.72 24.41
N GLN A 247 19.26 -15.94 25.66
CA GLN A 247 17.85 -15.92 26.04
C GLN A 247 17.22 -14.54 25.85
N LYS A 248 17.94 -13.46 26.20
CA LYS A 248 17.49 -12.08 25.97
C LYS A 248 17.29 -11.80 24.47
N ASN A 249 18.26 -12.19 23.64
CA ASN A 249 18.20 -11.96 22.19
C ASN A 249 17.12 -12.83 21.51
N TYR A 250 16.91 -14.06 21.98
CA TYR A 250 15.82 -14.92 21.52
C TYR A 250 14.44 -14.27 21.79
N ALA A 251 14.25 -13.73 23.00
CA ALA A 251 13.00 -13.08 23.41
C ALA A 251 12.77 -11.70 22.77
N ASN A 252 13.81 -11.04 22.27
CA ASN A 252 13.69 -9.71 21.66
C ASN A 252 12.98 -9.79 20.30
N ASN A 253 11.86 -9.09 20.15
CA ASN A 253 11.07 -9.04 18.91
C ASN A 253 11.72 -8.23 17.78
N TYR A 254 12.67 -7.35 18.11
CA TYR A 254 13.35 -6.44 17.17
C TYR A 254 14.80 -6.83 16.91
N VAL A 255 15.21 -8.03 17.34
CA VAL A 255 16.58 -8.52 17.17
C VAL A 255 16.92 -8.68 15.69
N SER A 256 18.09 -8.21 15.29
CA SER A 256 18.59 -8.40 13.93
C SER A 256 19.09 -9.83 13.69
N LEU A 257 19.06 -10.25 12.43
CA LEU A 257 19.62 -11.55 12.03
C LEU A 257 21.10 -11.69 12.39
N SER A 258 21.90 -10.64 12.19
CA SER A 258 23.33 -10.63 12.52
C SER A 258 23.58 -10.80 14.02
N THR A 259 22.75 -10.17 14.86
CA THR A 259 22.82 -10.32 16.32
C THR A 259 22.51 -11.76 16.73
N LEU A 260 21.48 -12.39 16.16
CA LEU A 260 21.15 -13.79 16.43
C LEU A 260 22.29 -14.73 16.00
N GLN A 261 22.84 -14.54 14.80
CA GLN A 261 23.95 -15.35 14.28
C GLN A 261 25.20 -15.23 15.14
N SER A 262 25.58 -14.00 15.53
CA SER A 262 26.72 -13.76 16.42
C SER A 262 26.50 -14.40 17.80
N THR A 263 25.31 -14.23 18.36
CA THR A 263 24.91 -14.84 19.64
C THR A 263 25.00 -16.36 19.58
N LYS A 264 24.48 -16.97 18.51
CA LYS A 264 24.52 -18.42 18.28
C LYS A 264 25.96 -18.93 18.21
N ASN A 265 26.81 -18.27 17.42
CA ASN A 265 28.21 -18.66 17.25
C ASN A 265 28.96 -18.54 18.59
N ASN A 266 28.79 -17.43 19.32
CA ASN A 266 29.40 -17.24 20.63
C ASN A 266 28.95 -18.30 21.63
N LEU A 267 27.65 -18.63 21.66
CA LEU A 267 27.12 -19.65 22.56
C LEU A 267 27.70 -21.03 22.23
N ASN A 268 27.79 -21.40 20.95
CA ASN A 268 28.42 -22.65 20.52
C ASN A 268 29.91 -22.72 20.86
N THR A 269 30.67 -21.63 20.67
CA THR A 269 32.09 -21.58 21.03
C THR A 269 32.28 -21.79 22.52
N VAL A 270 31.54 -21.07 23.37
CA VAL A 270 31.69 -21.19 24.83
C VAL A 270 31.15 -22.53 25.35
N LYS A 271 30.13 -23.10 24.71
CA LYS A 271 29.67 -24.48 24.96
C LYS A 271 30.81 -25.47 24.74
N ALA A 272 31.47 -25.41 23.57
CA ALA A 272 32.57 -26.31 23.23
C ALA A 272 33.78 -26.13 24.18
N GLU A 273 34.15 -24.88 24.51
CA GLU A 273 35.22 -24.58 25.47
C GLU A 273 34.97 -25.25 26.83
N PHE A 274 33.72 -25.18 27.32
CA PHE A 274 33.31 -25.80 28.57
C PHE A 274 33.30 -27.33 28.47
N GLU A 275 32.72 -27.90 27.42
CA GLU A 275 32.71 -29.36 27.17
C GLU A 275 34.14 -29.95 27.09
N THR A 276 35.09 -29.25 26.48
CA THR A 276 36.51 -29.66 26.49
C THR A 276 37.09 -29.63 27.89
N SER A 277 36.76 -28.60 28.70
CA SER A 277 37.28 -28.51 30.06
C SER A 277 36.78 -29.65 30.96
N ILE A 278 35.54 -30.11 30.81
CA ILE A 278 35.04 -31.25 31.59
C ILE A 278 35.60 -32.59 31.11
N ARG A 279 35.88 -32.74 29.80
CA ARG A 279 36.49 -33.97 29.25
C ARG A 279 37.94 -34.16 29.67
N ASN A 280 38.73 -33.10 29.73
CA ASN A 280 40.14 -33.17 30.11
C ASN A 280 40.37 -33.42 31.62
N ASN A 281 39.30 -33.48 32.42
CA ASN A 281 39.34 -33.69 33.87
C ASN A 281 38.72 -35.02 34.33
N ASN A 282 38.14 -35.81 33.42
CA ASN A 282 37.65 -37.17 33.66
C ASN A 282 38.64 -38.18 33.08
#